data_AF-A0A2H0I9W0-F1
#
_entry.id   AF-A0A2H0I9W0-F1
#
_cell.length_a   1.000
_cell.length_b   1.000
_cell.length_c   1.000
_cell.angle_alpha   90.00
_cell.angle_beta   90.00
_cell.angle_gamma   90.00
#
_symmetry.space_group_name_H-M   'P 1'
#
loop_
_entity.id
_entity.type
_entity.pdbx_description
1 polymer ?
#
loop_
_entity_poly.entity_id
_entity_poly.type
_entity_poly.pdbx_seq_one_letter_code
_entity_poly.pdbx_strand_id
1 'polypeptide(L)'
;MFNKTMGLLNKLKRFWASFTPRYNLCLDSSEYAIDSKHLIHRFKVYGSHNYVKFTYEEIMRDRNLTYQINPYDLIDIAVKERDAQKKKSIYIIKKTLRNNYFKVCNAEGEHIIDGDELCHNPILIKQMSPIDLHNISYNTGFIHGRRLSKTISESSKGPAKPSLRVL
;
A
#
# COMPACT_ATOMS: atom_id res chain seq x y z
N MET A 1 35.29 50.70 -25.06
CA MET A 1 33.86 50.62 -25.47
C MET A 1 33.21 49.24 -25.23
N PHE A 2 33.92 48.24 -24.66
CA PHE A 2 33.42 46.86 -24.45
C PHE A 2 32.65 46.62 -23.14
N ASN A 3 32.78 47.47 -22.11
CA ASN A 3 32.14 47.24 -20.80
C ASN A 3 30.63 47.59 -20.77
N LYS A 4 30.13 48.44 -21.68
CA LYS A 4 28.71 48.83 -21.72
C LYS A 4 27.80 47.74 -22.31
N THR A 5 28.28 47.00 -23.30
CA THR A 5 27.53 45.91 -23.96
C THR A 5 27.36 44.71 -23.03
N MET A 6 28.39 44.39 -22.24
CA MET A 6 28.39 43.30 -21.26
C MET A 6 27.42 43.56 -20.09
N GLY A 7 27.26 44.82 -19.66
CA GLY A 7 26.28 45.23 -18.65
C GLY A 7 24.82 45.13 -19.13
N LEU A 8 24.57 45.41 -20.42
CA LEU A 8 23.24 45.32 -21.02
C LEU A 8 22.79 43.87 -21.23
N LEU A 9 23.70 43.01 -21.69
CA LEU A 9 23.48 41.56 -21.81
C LEU A 9 23.15 40.92 -20.46
N ASN A 10 23.87 41.30 -19.39
CA ASN A 10 23.60 40.79 -18.05
C ASN A 10 22.24 41.27 -17.49
N LYS A 11 21.81 42.51 -17.81
CA LYS A 11 20.47 43.00 -17.44
C LYS A 11 19.37 42.26 -18.20
N LEU A 12 19.52 42.05 -19.51
CA LEU A 12 18.58 41.24 -20.29
C LEU A 12 18.51 39.81 -19.76
N LYS A 13 19.65 39.17 -19.49
CA LYS A 13 19.69 37.79 -18.98
C LYS A 13 18.98 37.65 -17.62
N ARG A 14 19.13 38.63 -16.73
CA ARG A 14 18.40 38.68 -15.44
C ARG A 14 16.90 38.95 -15.63
N PHE A 15 16.54 39.79 -16.59
CA PHE A 15 15.15 40.08 -16.92
C PHE A 15 14.45 38.85 -17.52
N TRP A 16 15.10 38.10 -18.40
CA TRP A 16 14.54 36.84 -18.92
C TRP A 16 14.50 35.73 -17.88
N ALA A 17 15.49 35.69 -16.97
CA ALA A 17 15.51 34.73 -15.86
C ALA A 17 14.33 34.89 -14.89
N SER A 18 13.71 36.08 -14.79
CA SER A 18 12.50 36.26 -13.97
C SER A 18 11.23 35.72 -14.62
N PHE A 19 11.24 35.47 -15.94
CA PHE A 19 10.10 34.89 -16.67
C PHE A 19 10.22 33.38 -16.89
N THR A 20 11.40 32.79 -16.72
CA THR A 20 11.56 31.34 -16.71
C THR A 20 11.06 30.78 -15.38
N PRO A 21 10.05 29.89 -15.38
CA PRO A 21 9.61 29.25 -14.17
C PRO A 21 10.73 28.38 -13.59
N ARG A 22 10.75 28.26 -12.27
CA ARG A 22 11.73 27.42 -11.57
C ARG A 22 11.55 25.93 -11.89
N TYR A 23 10.35 25.53 -12.27
CA TYR A 23 9.95 24.17 -12.58
C TYR A 23 9.22 24.15 -13.92
N ASN A 24 9.56 23.20 -14.78
CA ASN A 24 9.03 23.10 -16.14
C ASN A 24 7.87 22.11 -16.27
N LEU A 25 7.63 21.30 -15.24
CA LEU A 25 6.60 20.28 -15.21
C LEU A 25 5.63 20.53 -14.06
N CYS A 26 4.34 20.58 -14.40
CA CYS A 26 3.24 20.66 -13.46
C CYS A 26 2.40 19.39 -13.56
N LEU A 27 2.07 18.77 -12.43
CA LEU A 27 1.23 17.57 -12.41
C LEU A 27 -0.18 17.91 -12.89
N ASP A 28 -0.68 17.13 -13.85
CA ASP A 28 -2.00 17.32 -14.45
C ASP A 28 -2.96 16.20 -14.03
N SER A 29 -2.56 14.94 -14.19
CA SER A 29 -3.33 13.79 -13.71
C SER A 29 -2.45 12.61 -13.30
N SER A 30 -3.02 11.72 -12.47
CA SER A 30 -2.42 10.42 -12.14
C SER A 30 -3.41 9.33 -12.46
N GLU A 31 -3.01 8.34 -13.25
CA GLU A 31 -3.88 7.25 -13.73
C GLU A 31 -3.22 5.91 -13.46
N TYR A 32 -3.99 4.93 -12.97
CA TYR A 32 -3.47 3.58 -12.74
C TYR A 32 -3.52 2.79 -14.05
N ALA A 33 -2.36 2.42 -14.59
CA ALA A 33 -2.27 1.61 -15.80
C ALA A 33 -2.42 0.13 -15.43
N ILE A 34 -3.45 -0.52 -15.98
CA ILE A 34 -3.77 -1.93 -15.71
C ILE A 34 -2.66 -2.84 -16.25
N ASP A 35 -2.17 -2.55 -17.46
CA ASP A 35 -1.20 -3.39 -18.17
C ASP A 35 0.16 -3.43 -17.48
N SER A 36 0.67 -2.27 -17.05
CA SER A 36 1.95 -2.17 -16.36
C SER A 36 1.82 -2.32 -14.84
N LYS A 37 0.61 -2.30 -14.28
CA LYS A 37 0.34 -2.27 -12.83
C LYS A 37 1.04 -1.13 -12.07
N HIS A 38 1.34 -0.03 -12.76
CA HIS A 38 1.97 1.15 -12.18
C HIS A 38 1.04 2.37 -12.24
N LEU A 39 1.21 3.27 -11.27
CA LEU A 39 0.61 4.59 -11.34
C LEU A 39 1.43 5.45 -12.31
N ILE A 40 0.78 5.99 -13.33
CA ILE A 40 1.38 6.85 -14.34
C ILE A 40 0.96 8.29 -14.07
N HIS A 41 1.93 9.18 -13.97
CA HIS A 41 1.74 10.60 -13.73
C HIS A 41 1.91 11.38 -15.03
N ARG A 42 0.86 12.09 -15.44
CA ARG A 42 0.87 12.99 -16.60
C ARG A 42 1.23 14.39 -16.15
N PHE A 43 2.20 14.99 -16.81
CA PHE A 43 2.64 16.35 -16.56
C PHE A 43 2.39 17.24 -17.75
N LYS A 44 1.97 18.47 -17.47
CA LYS A 44 1.96 19.57 -18.43
C LYS A 44 3.35 20.22 -18.48
N VAL A 45 3.89 20.36 -19.68
CA VAL A 45 5.14 21.08 -19.91
C VAL A 45 4.84 22.57 -19.99
N TYR A 46 5.52 23.38 -19.16
CA TYR A 46 5.36 24.82 -19.17
C TYR A 46 5.73 25.42 -20.52
N GLY A 47 4.93 26.39 -20.99
CA GLY A 47 5.18 27.06 -22.27
C GLY A 47 4.99 26.18 -23.51
N SER A 48 4.39 24.99 -23.36
CA SER A 48 4.17 24.03 -24.45
C SER A 48 2.75 23.46 -24.41
N HIS A 49 2.24 23.03 -25.57
CA HIS A 49 1.01 22.25 -25.65
C HIS A 49 1.21 20.76 -25.34
N ASN A 50 2.44 20.33 -25.08
CA ASN A 50 2.79 18.93 -24.89
C ASN A 50 2.51 18.42 -23.47
N TYR A 51 2.33 17.10 -23.39
CA TYR A 51 2.20 16.34 -22.14
C TYR A 51 3.20 15.20 -22.15
N VAL A 52 3.78 14.92 -20.98
CA VAL A 52 4.71 13.81 -20.76
C VAL A 52 4.20 12.93 -19.65
N LYS A 53 4.56 11.66 -19.67
CA LYS A 53 4.10 10.65 -18.70
C LYS A 53 5.30 9.97 -18.09
N PHE A 54 5.30 9.85 -16.76
CA PHE A 54 6.34 9.16 -16.01
C PHE A 54 5.73 8.34 -14.89
N THR A 55 6.37 7.21 -14.59
CA THR A 55 6.13 6.44 -13.37
C THR A 55 6.88 7.05 -12.19
N TYR A 56 6.49 6.68 -10.97
CA TYR A 56 7.21 7.09 -9.77
C TYR A 56 8.71 6.71 -9.81
N GLU A 57 9.01 5.49 -10.27
CA GLU A 57 10.38 4.98 -10.34
C GLU A 57 11.26 5.77 -11.32
N GLU A 58 10.71 6.15 -12.47
CA GLU A 58 11.41 6.98 -13.46
C GLU A 58 11.73 8.37 -12.91
N ILE A 59 10.77 8.99 -12.21
CA ILE A 59 10.97 10.29 -11.57
C ILE A 59 12.10 10.20 -10.54
N MET A 60 12.05 9.21 -9.64
CA MET A 60 13.05 9.07 -8.57
C MET A 60 14.44 8.68 -9.08
N ARG A 61 14.52 7.95 -10.21
CA ARG A 61 15.79 7.53 -10.80
C ARG A 61 16.49 8.70 -11.52
N ASP A 62 15.74 9.58 -12.18
CA ASP A 62 16.30 10.74 -12.88
C ASP A 62 16.22 12.02 -12.03
N ARG A 63 17.37 12.43 -11.48
CA ARG A 63 17.48 13.68 -10.71
C ARG A 63 17.12 14.91 -11.54
N ASN A 64 17.46 14.93 -12.83
CA ASN A 64 17.15 16.09 -13.69
C ASN A 64 15.65 16.21 -13.90
N LEU A 65 14.95 15.08 -14.02
CA LEU A 65 13.48 15.05 -14.08
C LEU A 65 12.88 15.52 -12.76
N THR A 66 13.38 15.00 -11.62
CA THR A 66 12.93 15.43 -10.29
C THR A 66 13.05 16.94 -10.09
N TYR A 67 14.18 17.56 -10.47
CA TYR A 67 14.38 19.01 -10.33
C TYR A 67 13.52 19.86 -11.26
N GLN A 68 12.91 19.28 -12.29
CA GLN A 68 12.00 19.99 -13.19
C GLN A 68 10.56 20.01 -12.69
N ILE A 69 10.22 19.20 -11.69
CA ILE A 69 8.86 19.08 -11.13
C ILE A 69 8.74 19.97 -9.89
N ASN A 70 7.58 20.58 -9.71
CA ASN A 70 7.27 21.33 -8.50
C ASN A 70 7.34 20.42 -7.25
N PRO A 71 8.06 20.79 -6.17
CA PRO A 71 8.11 20.02 -4.93
C PRO A 71 6.75 19.66 -4.34
N TYR A 72 5.73 20.51 -4.48
CA TYR A 72 4.37 20.20 -4.05
C TYR A 72 3.79 18.99 -4.80
N ASP A 73 4.03 18.93 -6.11
CA ASP A 73 3.58 17.82 -6.95
C ASP A 73 4.35 16.54 -6.62
N LEU A 74 5.65 16.63 -6.34
CA LEU A 74 6.46 15.49 -5.90
C LEU A 74 5.93 14.89 -4.59
N ILE A 75 5.49 15.73 -3.65
CA ILE A 75 4.87 15.27 -2.40
C ILE A 75 3.55 14.57 -2.68
N ASP A 76 2.68 15.15 -3.50
CA ASP A 76 1.39 14.56 -3.87
C ASP A 76 1.57 13.20 -4.57
N ILE A 77 2.52 13.12 -5.50
CA ILE A 77 2.93 11.88 -6.17
C ILE A 77 3.37 10.82 -5.16
N ALA A 78 4.25 11.17 -4.22
CA ALA A 78 4.74 10.24 -3.21
C ALA A 78 3.63 9.72 -2.28
N VAL A 79 2.65 10.57 -1.94
CA VAL A 79 1.46 10.17 -1.17
C VAL A 79 0.59 9.21 -1.97
N LYS A 80 0.27 9.55 -3.23
CA LYS A 80 -0.53 8.69 -4.12
C LYS A 80 0.12 7.33 -4.35
N GLU A 81 1.43 7.29 -4.55
CA GLU A 81 2.17 6.05 -4.73
C GLU A 81 2.14 5.18 -3.45
N ARG A 82 2.36 5.79 -2.28
CA ARG A 82 2.23 5.10 -1.00
C ARG A 82 0.83 4.52 -0.80
N ASP A 83 -0.21 5.28 -1.12
CA ASP A 83 -1.59 4.82 -0.96
C ASP A 83 -1.94 3.71 -1.96
N ALA A 84 -1.42 3.77 -3.19
CA ALA A 84 -1.53 2.68 -4.15
C ALA A 84 -0.83 1.40 -3.67
N GLN A 85 0.37 1.52 -3.10
CA GLN A 85 1.10 0.37 -2.52
C GLN A 85 0.39 -0.21 -1.29
N LYS A 86 -0.18 0.65 -0.42
CA LYS A 86 -1.03 0.19 0.69
C LYS A 86 -2.21 -0.61 0.17
N LYS A 87 -2.92 -0.14 -0.86
CA LYS A 87 -4.04 -0.88 -1.45
C LYS A 87 -3.63 -2.24 -2.01
N LYS A 88 -2.44 -2.35 -2.61
CA LYS A 88 -1.89 -3.63 -3.10
C LYS A 88 -1.58 -4.65 -1.99
N SER A 89 -1.24 -4.16 -0.80
CA SER A 89 -0.88 -4.99 0.35
C SER A 89 -2.07 -5.38 1.24
N ILE A 90 -3.29 -4.94 0.91
CA ILE A 90 -4.50 -5.35 1.62
C ILE A 90 -4.87 -6.79 1.22
N TYR A 91 -4.97 -7.68 2.20
CA TYR A 91 -5.50 -9.02 2.03
C TYR A 91 -7.02 -9.01 2.00
N ILE A 92 -7.59 -9.70 1.02
CA ILE A 92 -9.02 -9.94 0.86
C ILE A 92 -9.29 -11.42 1.15
N ILE A 93 -10.24 -11.72 2.03
CA ILE A 93 -10.67 -13.11 2.26
C ILE A 93 -11.41 -13.61 1.02
N LYS A 94 -10.89 -14.66 0.38
CA LYS A 94 -11.57 -15.37 -0.71
C LYS A 94 -12.45 -16.49 -0.19
N LYS A 95 -11.98 -17.22 0.81
CA LYS A 95 -12.67 -18.40 1.34
C LYS A 95 -12.25 -18.73 2.77
N THR A 96 -13.23 -19.04 3.60
CA THR A 96 -12.98 -19.68 4.91
C THR A 96 -12.82 -21.18 4.72
N LEU A 97 -11.72 -21.73 5.24
CA LEU A 97 -11.42 -23.16 5.21
C LEU A 97 -11.75 -23.80 6.56
N ARG A 98 -11.65 -25.14 6.64
CA ARG A 98 -11.82 -25.88 7.90
C ARG A 98 -10.66 -25.57 8.85
N ASN A 99 -10.87 -25.84 10.13
CA ASN A 99 -9.84 -25.75 11.18
C ASN A 99 -9.19 -24.37 11.35
N ASN A 100 -9.97 -23.29 11.19
CA ASN A 100 -9.50 -21.91 11.38
C ASN A 100 -8.51 -21.39 10.32
N TYR A 101 -8.47 -21.99 9.13
CA TYR A 101 -7.66 -21.48 8.03
C TYR A 101 -8.47 -20.60 7.08
N PHE A 102 -7.82 -19.61 6.47
CA PHE A 102 -8.43 -18.66 5.55
C PHE A 102 -7.60 -18.56 4.28
N LYS A 103 -8.25 -18.68 3.12
CA LYS A 103 -7.65 -18.37 1.83
C LYS A 103 -7.81 -16.88 1.58
N VAL A 104 -6.70 -16.16 1.55
CA VAL A 104 -6.63 -14.72 1.32
C VAL A 104 -5.95 -14.42 -0.01
N CYS A 105 -6.21 -13.25 -0.57
CA CYS A 105 -5.60 -12.78 -1.81
C CYS A 105 -5.15 -11.33 -1.65
N ASN A 106 -3.97 -11.00 -2.16
CA ASN A 106 -3.44 -9.65 -2.31
C ASN A 106 -2.89 -9.46 -3.73
N ALA A 107 -2.16 -8.38 -3.99
CA ALA A 107 -1.55 -8.13 -5.30
C ALA A 107 -0.42 -9.13 -5.68
N GLU A 108 0.15 -9.84 -4.71
CA GLU A 108 1.25 -10.80 -4.88
C GLU A 108 0.74 -12.22 -5.18
N GLY A 109 -0.48 -12.54 -4.75
CA GLY A 109 -1.12 -13.81 -5.09
C GLY A 109 -2.17 -14.26 -4.08
N GLU A 110 -2.37 -15.57 -4.03
CA GLU A 110 -3.26 -16.22 -3.07
C GLU A 110 -2.43 -16.97 -2.01
N HIS A 111 -2.80 -16.81 -0.74
CA HIS A 111 -2.12 -17.42 0.38
C HIS A 111 -3.14 -18.04 1.35
N ILE A 112 -2.69 -19.01 2.15
CA ILE A 112 -3.48 -19.58 3.23
C ILE A 112 -2.89 -19.07 4.54
N ILE A 113 -3.73 -18.51 5.39
CA ILE A 113 -3.35 -17.96 6.69
C ILE A 113 -4.13 -18.68 7.79
N ASP A 114 -3.45 -19.02 8.88
CA ASP A 114 -4.10 -19.48 10.11
C ASP A 114 -4.72 -18.30 10.87
N GLY A 115 -5.97 -18.42 11.28
CA GLY A 115 -6.66 -17.42 12.08
C GLY A 115 -5.98 -17.13 13.41
N ASP A 116 -5.28 -18.12 13.98
CA ASP A 116 -4.47 -17.91 15.18
C ASP A 116 -3.25 -17.04 14.91
N GLU A 117 -2.49 -17.36 13.86
CA GLU A 117 -1.32 -16.57 13.46
C GLU A 117 -1.71 -15.12 13.15
N LEU A 118 -2.82 -14.94 12.45
CA LEU A 118 -3.33 -13.63 12.08
C LEU A 118 -3.70 -12.78 13.30
N CYS A 119 -4.41 -13.34 14.27
CA CYS A 119 -4.78 -12.63 15.49
C CYS A 119 -3.57 -12.21 16.34
N HIS A 120 -2.43 -12.89 16.21
CA HIS A 120 -1.20 -12.59 16.94
C HIS A 120 -0.18 -11.77 16.14
N ASN A 121 -0.45 -11.47 14.87
CA ASN A 121 0.46 -10.74 13.99
C ASN A 121 -0.06 -9.33 13.67
N PRO A 122 0.48 -8.27 14.32
CA PRO A 122 0.06 -6.88 14.09
C PRO A 122 0.25 -6.38 12.65
N ILE A 123 1.17 -6.98 11.90
CA ILE A 123 1.42 -6.61 10.50
C ILE A 123 0.25 -7.09 9.63
N LEU A 124 -0.16 -8.36 9.80
CA LEU A 124 -1.30 -8.93 9.07
C LEU A 124 -2.61 -8.22 9.44
N ILE A 125 -2.79 -7.87 10.71
CA ILE A 125 -3.96 -7.10 11.20
C ILE A 125 -4.09 -5.77 10.46
N LYS A 126 -2.98 -5.04 10.28
CA LYS A 126 -2.96 -3.76 9.57
C LYS A 126 -3.23 -3.89 8.06
N GLN A 127 -3.04 -5.09 7.51
CA GLN A 127 -3.22 -5.40 6.10
C GLN A 127 -4.60 -6.00 5.80
N MET A 128 -5.52 -6.05 6.77
CA MET A 128 -6.87 -6.57 6.55
C MET A 128 -7.96 -5.52 6.74
N SER A 129 -9.10 -5.73 6.09
CA SER A 129 -10.27 -4.91 6.34
C SER A 129 -10.78 -5.16 7.77
N PRO A 130 -11.32 -4.13 8.46
CA PRO A 130 -11.89 -4.30 9.80
C PRO A 130 -12.99 -5.37 9.86
N ILE A 131 -13.78 -5.49 8.80
CA ILE A 131 -14.87 -6.47 8.68
C ILE A 131 -14.30 -7.90 8.62
N ASP A 132 -13.29 -8.12 7.80
CA ASP A 132 -12.62 -9.41 7.68
C ASP A 132 -11.92 -9.81 8.99
N LEU A 133 -11.24 -8.86 9.62
CA LEU A 133 -10.58 -9.06 10.90
C LEU A 133 -11.58 -9.44 12.01
N HIS A 134 -12.74 -8.79 12.05
CA HIS A 134 -13.81 -9.14 12.98
C HIS A 134 -14.29 -10.57 12.76
N ASN A 135 -14.52 -10.97 11.51
CA ASN A 135 -14.99 -12.32 11.19
C ASN A 135 -13.96 -13.39 11.56
N ILE A 136 -12.68 -13.14 11.29
CA ILE A 136 -11.59 -14.06 11.65
C ILE A 136 -11.46 -14.17 13.16
N SER A 137 -11.37 -13.04 13.88
CA SER A 137 -11.21 -13.04 15.34
C SER A 137 -12.39 -13.71 16.05
N TYR A 138 -13.63 -13.47 15.58
CA TYR A 138 -14.82 -14.15 16.08
C TYR A 138 -14.70 -15.68 15.89
N ASN A 139 -14.37 -16.14 14.69
CA ASN A 139 -14.27 -17.57 14.40
C ASN A 139 -13.15 -18.25 15.19
N THR A 140 -11.97 -17.62 15.26
CA THR A 140 -10.83 -18.08 16.06
C THR A 140 -11.23 -18.20 17.53
N GLY A 141 -11.83 -17.16 18.10
CA GLY A 141 -12.28 -17.14 19.49
C GLY A 141 -13.36 -18.20 19.78
N PHE A 142 -14.31 -18.38 18.86
CA PHE A 142 -15.34 -19.40 18.98
C PHE A 142 -14.77 -20.82 18.98
N ILE A 143 -13.80 -21.11 18.10
CA ILE A 143 -13.12 -22.41 18.05
C ILE A 143 -12.36 -22.67 19.34
N HIS A 144 -11.62 -21.69 19.87
CA HIS A 144 -10.95 -21.81 21.16
C HIS A 144 -11.91 -22.05 22.31
N GLY A 145 -13.00 -21.27 22.38
CA GLY A 145 -14.03 -21.44 23.40
C GLY A 145 -14.66 -22.85 23.37
N ARG A 146 -14.90 -23.41 22.19
CA ARG A 146 -15.38 -24.80 22.03
C ARG A 146 -14.34 -25.82 22.48
N ARG A 147 -13.07 -25.65 22.11
CA ARG A 147 -11.98 -26.55 22.52
C ARG A 147 -11.83 -26.54 24.04
N LEU A 148 -11.77 -25.34 24.64
CA LEU A 148 -11.66 -25.17 26.09
C LEU A 148 -12.84 -25.79 26.84
N SER A 149 -14.07 -25.51 26.40
CA SER A 149 -15.28 -26.11 27.00
C SER A 149 -15.25 -27.64 26.96
N LYS A 150 -14.78 -28.22 25.85
CA LYS A 150 -14.64 -29.67 25.70
C LYS A 150 -13.61 -30.23 26.69
N THR A 151 -12.43 -29.60 26.78
CA THR A 151 -11.38 -29.98 27.74
C THR A 151 -11.89 -29.90 29.19
N ILE A 152 -12.62 -28.84 29.55
CA ILE A 152 -13.21 -28.69 30.89
C ILE A 152 -14.20 -29.83 31.16
N SER A 153 -15.11 -30.10 30.21
CA SER A 153 -16.09 -31.17 30.35
C SER A 153 -15.44 -32.55 30.50
N GLU A 154 -14.39 -32.83 29.73
CA GLU A 154 -13.62 -34.07 29.82
C GLU A 154 -12.85 -34.18 31.14
N SER A 155 -12.27 -33.08 31.63
CA SER A 155 -11.57 -33.06 32.93
C SER A 155 -12.52 -33.19 34.14
N SER A 156 -13.76 -32.71 34.01
CA SER A 156 -14.79 -32.83 35.05
C SER A 156 -15.40 -34.24 35.15
N LYS A 157 -15.24 -35.06 34.10
CA LYS A 157 -15.55 -36.49 34.17
C LYS A 157 -14.39 -37.16 34.89
N GLY A 158 -14.49 -37.26 36.21
CA GLY A 158 -13.54 -38.03 37.04
C GLY A 158 -13.34 -39.45 36.51
N PRO A 159 -12.29 -40.17 36.95
CA PRO A 159 -11.91 -41.47 36.39
C PRO A 159 -13.12 -42.41 36.34
N ALA A 160 -13.32 -43.05 35.20
CA ALA A 160 -14.42 -43.99 35.00
C ALA A 160 -14.41 -45.04 36.14
N LYS A 161 -15.52 -45.13 36.88
CA LYS A 161 -15.67 -46.16 37.93
C LYS A 161 -15.41 -47.54 37.28
N PRO A 162 -14.51 -48.37 37.84
CA PRO A 162 -14.26 -49.69 37.30
C PRO A 162 -15.55 -50.51 37.36
N SER A 163 -15.92 -51.09 36.21
CA SER A 163 -17.00 -52.07 36.10
C SER A 163 -16.61 -53.30 36.91
N LEU A 164 -17.20 -53.46 38.09
CA LEU A 164 -17.15 -54.72 38.83
C LEU A 164 -18.00 -55.74 38.04
N ARG A 165 -17.33 -56.60 37.27
CA ARG A 165 -17.94 -57.85 36.82
C ARG A 165 -18.05 -58.75 38.04
N VAL A 166 -19.28 -58.96 38.50
CA VAL A 166 -19.61 -60.00 39.47
C VAL A 166 -19.53 -61.33 38.71
N LEU A 167 -18.58 -62.19 39.11
CA LEU A 167 -18.52 -63.60 38.71
C LEU A 167 -19.43 -64.42 39.61
#